data_AF-A0A2M7G5D2-F1
#
_entry.id   AF-A0A2M7G5D2-F1
#
_cell.length_a   1.000
_cell.length_b   1.000
_cell.length_c   1.000
_cell.angle_alpha   90.00
_cell.angle_beta   90.00
_cell.angle_gamma   90.00
#
_symmetry.space_group_name_H-M   'P 1'
#
loop_
_entity.id
_entity.type
_entity.pdbx_description
1 polymer ?
#
loop_
_entity_poly.entity_id
_entity_poly.type
_entity_poly.pdbx_seq_one_letter_code
_entity_poly.pdbx_strand_id
1 'polypeptide(L)'
;MSVLTLASSPYGLSQTALPTAGTTVPVTNDAQALKAQIAEYGLILDPLGVKILAACTALLFFKMFSIGIVQGLTRRKHKSYTVPEDAAFIGKVTPVESEHPDMLRANNAYRNDLENIPIFLGLAWAFLALHCWDQAAPILFGLFTLGRFGHTFFYLKGMQPWRSLAFGVGLLTNATLAFQILWAVLR
;
A
#
# COMPACT_ATOMS: atom_id res chain seq x y z
N MET A 1 -44.81 42.70 34.45
CA MET A 1 -43.35 42.93 34.31
C MET A 1 -42.69 41.82 35.13
N SER A 2 -41.99 40.86 34.55
CA SER A 2 -40.90 41.02 33.61
C SER A 2 -40.75 39.80 32.69
N VAL A 3 -40.39 40.12 31.46
CA VAL A 3 -39.86 39.22 30.43
C VAL A 3 -38.51 38.67 30.92
N LEU A 4 -38.30 37.35 30.85
CA LEU A 4 -36.95 36.77 30.82
C LEU A 4 -36.92 35.55 29.92
N THR A 5 -36.64 35.86 28.67
CA THR A 5 -36.21 35.02 27.57
C THR A 5 -35.01 34.17 28.01
N LEU A 6 -35.20 32.87 28.22
CA LEU A 6 -34.08 31.93 28.29
C LEU A 6 -33.63 31.61 26.86
N ALA A 7 -32.51 32.20 26.47
CA ALA A 7 -31.81 31.89 25.24
C ALA A 7 -31.48 30.39 25.21
N SER A 8 -32.09 29.67 24.28
CA SER A 8 -31.72 28.31 23.91
C SER A 8 -30.31 28.31 23.31
N SER A 9 -29.37 27.63 23.97
CA SER A 9 -28.07 27.29 23.39
C SER A 9 -28.27 26.54 22.06
N PRO A 10 -27.56 26.90 20.96
CA PRO A 10 -27.73 26.25 19.66
C PRO A 10 -27.12 24.84 19.60
N TYR A 11 -26.48 24.39 20.67
CA TYR A 11 -25.98 23.03 20.82
C TYR A 11 -26.83 22.32 21.87
N GLY A 12 -27.73 21.45 21.42
CA GLY A 12 -28.72 20.73 22.22
C GLY A 12 -28.12 19.74 23.23
N LEU A 13 -27.33 20.22 24.17
CA LEU A 13 -26.87 19.47 25.32
C LEU A 13 -27.98 19.49 26.38
N SER A 14 -28.81 18.44 26.36
CA SER A 14 -29.68 18.14 27.50
C SER A 14 -28.80 17.99 28.75
N GLN A 15 -29.11 18.76 29.80
CA GLN A 15 -28.49 18.58 31.12
C GLN A 15 -28.83 17.19 31.64
N THR A 16 -27.94 16.22 31.43
CA THR A 16 -27.99 14.94 32.13
C THR A 16 -27.57 15.17 33.58
N ALA A 17 -28.52 14.99 34.49
CA ALA A 17 -28.31 15.03 35.93
C ALA A 17 -27.20 14.06 36.38
N LEU A 18 -26.43 14.48 37.38
CA LEU A 18 -25.40 13.67 38.04
C LEU A 18 -26.01 12.39 38.65
N PRO A 19 -25.40 11.20 38.47
CA PRO A 19 -25.93 9.96 39.01
C PRO A 19 -25.64 9.86 40.52
N THR A 20 -26.69 9.66 41.31
CA THR A 20 -26.61 9.33 42.74
C THR A 20 -26.06 7.92 42.91
N ALA A 21 -25.12 7.77 43.85
CA ALA A 21 -24.42 6.52 44.15
C ALA A 21 -25.38 5.35 44.45
N GLY A 22 -25.23 4.24 43.72
CA GLY A 22 -25.92 2.99 44.07
C GLY A 22 -26.23 2.00 42.95
N THR A 23 -25.98 2.32 41.68
CA THR A 23 -26.27 1.36 40.58
C THR A 23 -24.99 0.66 40.15
N THR A 24 -24.92 -0.66 40.38
CA THR A 24 -23.89 -1.53 39.80
C THR A 24 -24.05 -1.52 38.27
N VAL A 25 -23.28 -0.66 37.60
CA VAL A 25 -23.16 -0.67 36.14
C VAL A 25 -22.43 -1.97 35.78
N PRO A 26 -22.97 -2.81 34.88
CA PRO A 26 -22.27 -4.00 34.43
C PRO A 26 -21.06 -3.57 33.59
N VAL A 27 -19.86 -3.65 34.16
CA VAL A 27 -18.57 -3.31 33.51
C VAL A 27 -18.16 -4.39 32.50
N THR A 28 -19.05 -4.76 31.59
CA THR A 28 -18.78 -5.84 30.62
C THR A 28 -18.87 -5.44 29.16
N ASN A 29 -19.23 -4.21 28.81
CA ASN A 29 -19.34 -3.85 27.39
C ASN A 29 -18.61 -2.58 26.95
N ASP A 30 -18.01 -1.78 27.83
CA ASP A 30 -17.45 -0.49 27.40
C ASP A 30 -16.26 -0.64 26.44
N ALA A 31 -15.35 -1.60 26.67
CA ALA A 31 -14.26 -1.85 25.74
C ALA A 31 -14.72 -2.50 24.42
N GLN A 32 -15.83 -3.24 24.43
CA GLN A 32 -16.37 -3.95 23.28
C GLN A 32 -17.27 -3.04 22.44
N ALA A 33 -18.04 -2.17 23.10
CA ALA A 33 -18.83 -1.09 22.53
C ALA A 33 -17.93 0.04 22.03
N LEU A 34 -16.85 0.37 22.73
CA LEU A 34 -15.82 1.30 22.24
C LEU A 34 -15.07 0.69 21.06
N LYS A 35 -14.77 -0.62 21.04
CA LYS A 35 -14.25 -1.31 19.85
C LYS A 35 -15.25 -1.34 18.70
N ALA A 36 -16.54 -1.49 18.98
CA ALA A 36 -17.60 -1.47 17.97
C ALA A 36 -17.79 -0.05 17.41
N GLN A 37 -17.76 0.99 18.26
CA GLN A 37 -17.80 2.39 17.86
C GLN A 37 -16.50 2.83 17.18
N ILE A 38 -15.33 2.38 17.61
CA ILE A 38 -14.05 2.58 16.89
C ILE A 38 -14.05 1.76 15.58
N ALA A 39 -14.76 0.64 15.48
CA ALA A 39 -14.94 -0.05 14.21
C ALA A 39 -15.94 0.69 13.29
N GLU A 40 -16.95 1.33 13.87
CA GLU A 40 -18.00 2.11 13.18
C GLU A 40 -17.49 3.51 12.74
N TYR A 41 -16.61 4.14 13.53
CA TYR A 41 -16.03 5.48 13.27
C TYR A 41 -14.55 5.44 12.81
N GLY A 42 -13.78 4.45 13.23
CA GLY A 42 -12.32 4.40 13.03
C GLY A 42 -11.87 3.75 11.73
N LEU A 43 -12.80 3.22 10.93
CA LEU A 43 -12.50 2.85 9.56
C LEU A 43 -13.74 3.05 8.69
N ILE A 44 -13.96 4.30 8.29
CA ILE A 44 -14.95 4.67 7.27
C ILE A 44 -14.67 3.94 5.94
N LEU A 45 -13.48 3.36 5.75
CA LEU A 45 -13.04 2.60 4.56
C LEU A 45 -13.67 1.20 4.50
N ASP A 46 -14.00 0.73 3.29
CA ASP A 46 -14.52 -0.64 3.06
C ASP A 46 -13.61 -1.71 3.69
N PRO A 47 -14.12 -2.54 4.62
CA PRO A 47 -13.31 -3.55 5.32
C PRO A 47 -12.75 -4.61 4.37
N LEU A 48 -13.37 -4.85 3.22
CA LEU A 48 -12.85 -5.79 2.22
C LEU A 48 -11.68 -5.17 1.44
N GLY A 49 -11.85 -3.96 0.92
CA GLY A 49 -10.82 -3.22 0.19
C GLY A 49 -9.54 -3.03 1.00
N VAL A 50 -9.65 -2.69 2.29
CA VAL A 50 -8.47 -2.54 3.16
C VAL A 50 -7.75 -3.86 3.41
N LYS A 51 -8.48 -4.97 3.64
CA LYS A 51 -7.87 -6.31 3.81
C LYS A 51 -7.11 -6.72 2.56
N ILE A 52 -7.67 -6.46 1.38
CA ILE A 52 -7.03 -6.80 0.11
C ILE A 52 -5.82 -5.91 -0.12
N LEU A 53 -5.92 -4.60 0.12
CA LEU A 53 -4.78 -3.69 0.00
C LEU A 53 -3.64 -4.11 0.94
N ALA A 54 -3.95 -4.50 2.18
CA ALA A 54 -2.96 -5.00 3.13
C ALA A 54 -2.27 -6.29 2.62
N ALA A 55 -3.05 -7.24 2.10
CA ALA A 55 -2.52 -8.46 1.49
C ALA A 55 -1.63 -8.16 0.27
N CYS A 56 -2.10 -7.29 -0.65
CA CYS A 56 -1.33 -6.84 -1.81
C CYS A 56 -0.03 -6.16 -1.41
N THR A 57 -0.07 -5.29 -0.40
CA THR A 57 1.11 -4.59 0.13
C THR A 57 2.13 -5.57 0.68
N ALA A 58 1.69 -6.55 1.50
CA ALA A 58 2.55 -7.59 2.03
C ALA A 58 3.18 -8.45 0.90
N LEU A 59 2.38 -8.85 -0.10
CA LEU A 59 2.86 -9.62 -1.25
C LEU A 59 3.90 -8.83 -2.07
N LEU A 60 3.65 -7.55 -2.33
CA LEU A 60 4.57 -6.67 -3.04
C LEU A 60 5.88 -6.45 -2.25
N PHE A 61 5.80 -6.32 -0.93
CA PHE A 61 6.96 -6.27 -0.05
C PHE A 61 7.81 -7.54 -0.18
N PHE A 62 7.21 -8.73 -0.02
CA PHE A 62 7.95 -9.99 -0.15
C PHE A 62 8.55 -10.18 -1.54
N LYS A 63 7.87 -9.71 -2.59
CA LYS A 63 8.40 -9.69 -3.96
C LYS A 63 9.65 -8.81 -4.06
N MET A 64 9.60 -7.58 -3.56
CA MET A 64 10.76 -6.67 -3.58
C MET A 64 11.91 -7.22 -2.76
N PHE A 65 11.63 -7.79 -1.59
CA PHE A 65 12.62 -8.47 -0.75
C PHE A 65 13.30 -9.63 -1.50
N SER A 66 12.51 -10.43 -2.23
CA SER A 66 13.01 -11.52 -3.06
C SER A 66 13.95 -11.03 -4.17
N ILE A 67 13.66 -9.89 -4.81
CA ILE A 67 14.55 -9.29 -5.82
C ILE A 67 15.86 -8.83 -5.17
N GLY A 68 15.81 -8.27 -3.95
CA GLY A 68 17.00 -7.91 -3.17
C GLY A 68 17.90 -9.12 -2.89
N ILE A 69 17.31 -10.26 -2.54
CA ILE A 69 18.05 -11.53 -2.40
C ILE A 69 18.68 -11.95 -3.73
N VAL A 70 17.94 -11.88 -4.84
CA VAL A 70 18.45 -12.23 -6.18
C VAL A 70 19.64 -11.34 -6.57
N GLN A 71 19.59 -10.03 -6.29
CA GLN A 71 20.72 -9.12 -6.49
C GLN A 71 21.94 -9.56 -5.69
N GLY A 72 21.77 -9.86 -4.40
CA GLY A 72 22.85 -10.33 -3.53
C GLY A 72 23.46 -11.67 -3.98
N LEU A 73 22.63 -12.64 -4.37
CA LEU A 73 23.08 -13.93 -4.88
C LEU A 73 23.79 -13.80 -6.23
N THR A 74 23.29 -12.93 -7.12
CA THR A 74 23.90 -12.68 -8.43
C THR A 74 25.27 -12.01 -8.27
N ARG A 75 25.41 -11.05 -7.34
CA ARG A 75 26.70 -10.45 -6.96
C ARG A 75 27.70 -11.53 -6.52
N ARG A 76 27.30 -12.41 -5.60
CA ARG A 76 28.16 -13.50 -5.12
C ARG A 76 28.54 -14.51 -6.20
N LYS A 77 27.59 -14.87 -7.08
CA LYS A 77 27.79 -15.87 -8.14
C LYS A 77 28.78 -15.40 -9.21
N HIS A 78 28.61 -14.17 -9.68
CA HIS A 78 29.39 -13.66 -10.82
C HIS A 78 30.70 -12.99 -10.40
N LYS A 79 30.86 -12.66 -9.10
CA LYS A 79 32.04 -11.97 -8.55
C LYS A 79 32.44 -10.75 -9.38
N SER A 80 31.47 -10.08 -10.00
CA SER A 80 31.70 -8.86 -10.79
C SER A 80 31.29 -7.69 -9.92
N TYR A 81 32.28 -6.98 -9.39
CA TYR A 81 32.10 -5.81 -8.55
C TYR A 81 32.66 -4.60 -9.29
N THR A 82 31.82 -3.59 -9.49
CA THR A 82 32.23 -2.25 -9.99
C THR A 82 32.82 -1.41 -8.86
N VAL A 83 32.39 -1.70 -7.63
CA VAL A 83 32.75 -1.01 -6.40
C VAL A 83 34.06 -1.60 -5.83
N PRO A 84 35.15 -0.81 -5.73
CA PRO A 84 36.47 -1.32 -5.37
C PRO A 84 36.56 -1.83 -3.93
N GLU A 85 35.80 -1.27 -2.98
CA GLU A 85 35.74 -1.74 -1.59
C GLU A 85 35.11 -3.14 -1.48
N ASP A 86 34.06 -3.42 -2.25
CA ASP A 86 33.42 -4.75 -2.30
C ASP A 86 34.36 -5.80 -2.91
N ALA A 87 35.13 -5.38 -3.94
CA ALA A 87 36.12 -6.22 -4.59
C ALA A 87 37.30 -6.56 -3.65
N ALA A 88 37.74 -5.59 -2.86
CA ALA A 88 38.79 -5.75 -1.86
C ALA A 88 38.36 -6.64 -0.67
N PHE A 89 37.11 -6.52 -0.22
CA PHE A 89 36.58 -7.34 0.88
C PHE A 89 36.52 -8.83 0.53
N ILE A 90 36.32 -9.19 -0.74
CA ILE A 90 36.32 -10.58 -1.22
C ILE A 90 37.72 -11.06 -1.61
N GLY A 91 38.71 -10.16 -1.58
CA GLY A 91 40.12 -10.49 -1.44
C GLY A 91 40.86 -10.92 -2.71
N LYS A 92 40.22 -11.11 -3.87
CA LYS A 92 40.88 -11.57 -5.13
C LYS A 92 40.15 -11.18 -6.42
N VAL A 93 39.35 -10.12 -6.43
CA VAL A 93 38.59 -9.71 -7.63
C VAL A 93 39.09 -8.36 -8.11
N THR A 94 39.58 -8.28 -9.34
CA THR A 94 39.84 -6.99 -10.00
C THR A 94 38.51 -6.30 -10.30
N PRO A 95 38.34 -5.00 -9.98
CA PRO A 95 37.15 -4.24 -10.33
C PRO A 95 36.84 -4.37 -11.82
N VAL A 96 35.59 -4.71 -12.15
CA VAL A 96 35.14 -4.87 -13.54
C VAL A 96 34.46 -3.57 -13.99
N GLU A 97 34.72 -3.17 -15.23
CA GLU A 97 34.18 -1.92 -15.82
C GLU A 97 32.63 -1.89 -15.88
N SER A 98 31.99 -3.06 -15.92
CA SER A 98 30.53 -3.19 -15.90
C SER A 98 30.04 -4.38 -15.07
N GLU A 99 28.88 -4.21 -14.42
CA GLU A 99 28.19 -5.30 -13.71
C GLU A 99 27.67 -6.35 -14.71
N HIS A 100 27.59 -7.61 -14.28
CA HIS A 100 27.04 -8.70 -15.09
C HIS A 100 25.62 -8.36 -15.60
N PRO A 101 25.25 -8.70 -16.86
CA PRO A 101 23.94 -8.37 -17.44
C PRO A 101 22.75 -8.83 -16.59
N ASP A 102 22.86 -9.97 -15.90
CA ASP A 102 21.80 -10.46 -15.00
C ASP A 102 21.62 -9.56 -13.76
N MET A 103 22.71 -8.95 -13.26
CA MET A 103 22.64 -7.99 -12.16
C MET A 103 21.98 -6.69 -12.62
N LEU A 104 22.37 -6.19 -13.80
CA LEU A 104 21.74 -5.03 -14.42
C LEU A 104 20.24 -5.26 -14.62
N ARG A 105 19.83 -6.47 -15.02
CA ARG A 105 18.41 -6.82 -15.16
C ARG A 105 17.68 -6.80 -13.82
N ALA A 106 18.25 -7.41 -12.78
CA ALA A 106 17.67 -7.39 -11.44
C ALA A 106 17.57 -5.95 -10.88
N ASN A 107 18.60 -5.12 -11.07
CA ASN A 107 18.62 -3.71 -10.67
C ASN A 107 17.54 -2.90 -11.39
N ASN A 108 17.40 -3.08 -12.69
CA ASN A 108 16.37 -2.37 -13.45
C ASN A 108 14.95 -2.83 -13.08
N ALA A 109 14.74 -4.12 -12.79
CA ALA A 109 13.46 -4.61 -12.29
C ALA A 109 13.13 -3.98 -10.92
N TYR A 110 14.11 -3.93 -10.01
CA TYR A 110 13.94 -3.31 -8.69
C TYR A 110 13.66 -1.80 -8.77
N ARG A 111 14.37 -1.08 -9.64
CA ARG A 111 14.14 0.36 -9.87
C ARG A 111 12.73 0.63 -10.40
N ASN A 112 12.25 -0.19 -11.35
CA ASN A 112 10.89 -0.05 -11.85
C ASN A 112 9.84 -0.29 -10.75
N ASP A 113 10.09 -1.26 -9.86
CA ASP A 113 9.22 -1.51 -8.72
C ASP A 113 9.19 -0.32 -7.75
N LEU A 114 10.33 0.32 -7.49
CA LEU A 114 10.42 1.54 -6.68
C LEU A 114 9.66 2.74 -7.29
N GLU A 115 9.59 2.83 -8.61
CA GLU A 115 8.82 3.89 -9.29
C GLU A 115 7.31 3.63 -9.25
N ASN A 116 6.89 2.36 -9.30
CA ASN A 116 5.46 2.01 -9.50
C ASN A 116 4.72 1.67 -8.22
N ILE A 117 5.34 0.93 -7.30
CA ILE A 117 4.68 0.42 -6.09
C ILE A 117 4.29 1.55 -5.13
N PRO A 118 5.15 2.54 -4.81
CA PRO A 118 4.75 3.65 -3.93
C PRO A 118 3.59 4.47 -4.49
N ILE A 119 3.60 4.73 -5.81
CA ILE A 119 2.51 5.43 -6.49
C ILE A 119 1.21 4.63 -6.37
N PHE A 120 1.25 3.33 -6.66
CA PHE A 120 0.09 2.46 -6.52
C PHE A 120 -0.45 2.45 -5.08
N LEU A 121 0.41 2.31 -4.07
CA LEU A 121 -0.02 2.32 -2.67
C LEU A 121 -0.71 3.64 -2.30
N GLY A 122 -0.14 4.78 -2.71
CA GLY A 122 -0.75 6.09 -2.51
C GLY A 122 -2.11 6.22 -3.18
N LEU A 123 -2.21 5.81 -4.45
CA LEU A 123 -3.48 5.80 -5.19
C LEU A 123 -4.50 4.85 -4.57
N ALA A 124 -4.10 3.65 -4.15
CA ALA A 124 -5.00 2.67 -3.56
C ALA A 124 -5.59 3.16 -2.23
N TRP A 125 -4.78 3.80 -1.39
CA TRP A 125 -5.26 4.43 -0.15
C TRP A 125 -6.23 5.57 -0.44
N ALA A 126 -5.90 6.47 -1.37
CA ALA A 126 -6.79 7.56 -1.77
C ALA A 126 -8.11 7.07 -2.38
N PHE A 127 -8.05 6.01 -3.20
CA PHE A 127 -9.21 5.39 -3.83
C PHE A 127 -10.18 4.80 -2.79
N LEU A 128 -9.65 4.11 -1.78
CA LEU A 128 -10.47 3.61 -0.68
C LEU A 128 -11.05 4.78 0.15
N ALA A 129 -10.24 5.80 0.45
CA ALA A 129 -10.66 6.94 1.28
C ALA A 129 -11.78 7.78 0.67
N LEU A 130 -11.84 7.84 -0.66
CA LEU A 130 -12.87 8.57 -1.41
C LEU A 130 -14.09 7.72 -1.77
N HIS A 131 -14.13 6.44 -1.36
CA HIS A 131 -15.22 5.51 -1.69
C HIS A 131 -15.54 5.50 -3.20
N CYS A 132 -14.50 5.56 -4.05
CA CYS A 132 -14.69 5.76 -5.48
C CYS A 132 -15.53 4.63 -6.08
N TRP A 133 -15.04 3.39 -5.95
CA TRP A 133 -15.71 2.20 -6.46
C TRP A 133 -15.25 0.96 -5.68
N ASP A 134 -15.83 0.78 -4.50
CA ASP A 134 -15.43 -0.25 -3.53
C ASP A 134 -15.48 -1.68 -4.12
N GLN A 135 -16.46 -1.97 -4.97
CA GLN A 135 -16.57 -3.27 -5.65
C GLN A 135 -15.44 -3.54 -6.66
N ALA A 136 -14.82 -2.50 -7.23
CA ALA A 136 -13.72 -2.65 -8.18
C ALA A 136 -12.35 -2.71 -7.49
N ALA A 137 -12.23 -2.25 -6.24
CA ALA A 137 -10.98 -2.26 -5.49
C ALA A 137 -10.29 -3.65 -5.45
N PRO A 138 -11.00 -4.76 -5.14
CA PRO A 138 -10.42 -6.11 -5.19
C PRO A 138 -9.75 -6.45 -6.53
N ILE A 139 -10.43 -6.11 -7.62
CA ILE A 139 -10.02 -6.46 -8.99
C ILE A 139 -8.82 -5.60 -9.39
N LEU A 140 -8.88 -4.29 -9.15
CA LEU A 140 -7.81 -3.36 -9.49
C LEU A 140 -6.53 -3.68 -8.70
N PHE A 141 -6.64 -3.88 -7.38
CA PHE A 141 -5.47 -4.18 -6.55
C PHE A 141 -4.86 -5.54 -6.90
N GLY A 142 -5.71 -6.54 -7.18
CA GLY A 142 -5.29 -7.84 -7.67
C GLY A 142 -4.56 -7.75 -9.02
N LEU A 143 -5.14 -7.06 -10.00
CA LEU A 143 -4.56 -6.87 -11.33
C LEU A 143 -3.20 -6.19 -11.28
N PHE A 144 -3.07 -5.11 -10.48
CA PHE A 144 -1.78 -4.44 -10.30
C PHE A 144 -0.75 -5.41 -9.72
N THR A 145 -1.11 -6.11 -8.65
CA THR A 145 -0.21 -7.04 -7.94
C THR A 145 0.25 -8.15 -8.89
N LEU A 146 -0.68 -8.87 -9.53
CA LEU A 146 -0.37 -9.93 -10.50
C LEU A 146 0.46 -9.41 -11.68
N GLY A 147 0.12 -8.23 -12.20
CA GLY A 147 0.88 -7.57 -13.25
C GLY A 147 2.32 -7.28 -12.84
N ARG A 148 2.57 -6.87 -11.59
CA ARG A 148 3.93 -6.65 -11.06
C ARG A 148 4.71 -7.96 -10.88
N PHE A 149 4.08 -9.01 -10.38
CA PHE A 149 4.71 -10.34 -10.31
C PHE A 149 5.09 -10.85 -11.71
N GLY A 150 4.17 -10.77 -12.67
CA GLY A 150 4.42 -11.13 -14.06
C GLY A 150 5.53 -10.29 -14.69
N HIS A 151 5.48 -8.97 -14.49
CA HIS A 151 6.51 -8.05 -14.99
C HIS A 151 7.90 -8.44 -14.48
N THR A 152 8.08 -8.62 -13.16
CA THR A 152 9.36 -9.06 -12.58
C THR A 152 9.81 -10.41 -13.16
N PHE A 153 8.90 -11.38 -13.28
CA PHE A 153 9.23 -12.70 -13.83
C PHE A 153 9.75 -12.62 -15.27
N PHE A 154 9.02 -11.95 -16.17
CA PHE A 154 9.44 -11.78 -17.57
C PHE A 154 10.70 -10.93 -17.69
N TYR A 155 10.90 -9.96 -16.79
CA TYR A 155 12.10 -9.13 -16.76
C TYR A 155 13.34 -9.98 -16.47
N LEU A 156 13.30 -10.79 -15.41
CA LEU A 156 14.43 -11.65 -15.02
C LEU A 156 14.71 -12.72 -16.08
N LYS A 157 13.69 -13.22 -16.77
CA LYS A 157 13.84 -14.18 -17.88
C LYS A 157 14.25 -13.53 -19.22
N GLY A 158 14.26 -12.20 -19.32
CA GLY A 158 14.55 -11.51 -20.58
C GLY A 158 13.52 -11.75 -21.68
N MET A 159 12.26 -12.06 -21.31
CA MET A 159 11.20 -12.43 -22.26
C MET A 159 10.45 -11.19 -22.74
N GLN A 160 10.73 -10.76 -23.97
CA GLN A 160 9.84 -9.89 -24.75
C GLN A 160 8.84 -10.75 -25.54
N PRO A 161 7.59 -10.31 -25.82
CA PRO A 161 6.95 -9.02 -25.50
C PRO A 161 6.18 -9.00 -24.16
N TRP A 162 6.14 -10.13 -23.45
CA TRP A 162 5.35 -10.33 -22.23
C TRP A 162 5.65 -9.32 -21.12
N ARG A 163 6.93 -8.88 -21.01
CA ARG A 163 7.32 -7.80 -20.11
C ARG A 163 6.53 -6.51 -20.36
N SER A 164 6.41 -6.08 -21.61
CA SER A 164 5.72 -4.83 -21.95
C SER A 164 4.22 -4.92 -21.72
N LEU A 165 3.63 -6.09 -21.98
CA LEU A 165 2.21 -6.34 -21.69
C LEU A 165 1.94 -6.30 -20.19
N ALA A 166 2.75 -6.97 -19.38
CA ALA A 166 2.63 -6.94 -17.92
C ALA A 166 2.87 -5.54 -17.33
N PHE A 167 3.78 -4.77 -17.94
CA PHE A 167 3.97 -3.36 -17.62
C PHE A 167 2.69 -2.55 -17.89
N GLY A 168 2.11 -2.72 -19.09
CA GLY A 168 0.89 -2.06 -19.53
C GLY A 168 -0.31 -2.33 -18.62
N VAL A 169 -0.49 -3.56 -18.14
CA VAL A 169 -1.56 -3.89 -17.18
C VAL A 169 -1.45 -3.01 -15.93
N GLY A 170 -0.27 -2.93 -15.31
CA GLY A 170 -0.10 -2.11 -14.10
C GLY A 170 -0.25 -0.61 -14.37
N LEU A 171 0.20 -0.14 -15.54
CA LEU A 171 0.01 1.25 -15.95
C LEU A 171 -1.48 1.60 -16.10
N LEU A 172 -2.25 0.74 -16.77
CA LEU A 172 -3.69 0.92 -16.94
C LEU A 172 -4.43 0.88 -15.61
N THR A 173 -4.02 0.02 -14.68
CA THR A 173 -4.59 0.00 -13.34
C THR A 173 -4.35 1.32 -12.59
N ASN A 174 -3.11 1.81 -12.58
CA ASN A 174 -2.79 3.09 -11.94
C ASN A 174 -3.51 4.27 -12.60
N ALA A 175 -3.61 4.28 -13.93
CA ALA A 175 -4.36 5.30 -14.67
C ALA A 175 -5.86 5.27 -14.32
N THR A 176 -6.43 4.07 -14.17
CA THR A 176 -7.83 3.89 -13.77
C THR A 176 -8.08 4.39 -12.34
N LEU A 177 -7.20 4.05 -11.40
CA LEU A 177 -7.29 4.54 -10.02
C LEU A 177 -7.21 6.07 -9.99
N ALA A 178 -6.21 6.65 -10.66
CA ALA A 178 -6.03 8.10 -10.72
C ALA A 178 -7.23 8.82 -11.35
N PHE A 179 -7.77 8.30 -12.46
CA PHE A 179 -8.96 8.86 -13.10
C PHE A 179 -10.17 8.87 -12.16
N GLN A 180 -10.42 7.75 -11.47
CA GLN A 180 -11.54 7.64 -10.53
C GLN A 180 -11.39 8.56 -9.32
N ILE A 181 -10.17 8.74 -8.82
CA ILE A 181 -9.87 9.70 -7.75
C ILE A 181 -10.16 11.13 -8.22
N LEU A 182 -9.66 11.52 -9.39
CA LEU A 182 -9.89 12.85 -9.94
C LEU A 182 -11.38 13.11 -10.18
N TRP A 183 -12.09 12.13 -10.72
CA TRP A 183 -13.54 12.21 -10.89
C TRP A 183 -14.29 12.36 -9.56
N ALA A 184 -13.89 11.62 -8.53
CA ALA A 184 -14.48 11.72 -7.20
C ALA A 184 -14.22 13.06 -6.50
N VAL A 185 -13.10 13.72 -6.79
CA VAL A 185 -12.75 15.04 -6.23
C VAL A 185 -13.48 16.18 -6.96
N LEU A 186 -13.78 16.02 -8.25
CA LEU A 186 -14.41 17.04 -9.08
C LEU A 186 -15.94 17.07 -9.03
N ARG A 187 -16.57 16.01 -8.50
CA ARG A 187 -18.03 15.88 -8.35
C ARG A 187 -18.51 16.38 -6.99
#